data_AF-A0A2H6NJ86-F1
#
_entry.id   AF-A0A2H6NJ86-F1
#
_cell.length_a   1.000
_cell.length_b   1.000
_cell.length_c   1.000
_cell.angle_alpha   90.00
_cell.angle_beta   90.00
_cell.angle_gamma   90.00
#
_symmetry.space_group_name_H-M   'P 1'
#
loop_
_entity.id
_entity.type
_entity.pdbx_description
1 polymer ?
#
loop_
_entity_poly.entity_id
_entity_poly.type
_entity_poly.pdbx_seq_one_letter_code
_entity_poly.pdbx_strand_id
1 'polypeptide(L)'
;VLGGLAVLWSLLKTAGWKRRIGSPMIDLQTVMKFLLFYAGDLANVFFVITVGTGIYWLIFFKAQQFVSVLLPQPSQEDKFISYVGCAFVLKALHFLHLLVSQLTIDIFFIDWERPKGKVLKAVEGENGIRSVSAPVSIWRTYFIANEWNEIQTIRKINPLFQVLAVLFFLEVVGFSNLALMDSSSGLTRNPESYIAPWSRILRYGISTVLWLLIAVIQVIYFSVIYERFIEDKIRQFV
;
A
#
# COMPACT_ATOMS: atom_id res chain seq x y z
N VAL A 1 8.37 -17.12 -14.93
CA VAL A 1 9.18 -17.11 -13.69
C VAL A 1 8.53 -16.30 -12.57
N LEU A 2 8.31 -14.98 -12.72
CA LEU A 2 7.71 -14.14 -11.66
C LEU A 2 6.33 -14.60 -11.17
N GLY A 3 5.46 -15.09 -12.07
CA GLY A 3 4.18 -15.67 -11.67
C GLY A 3 4.31 -16.91 -10.78
N GLY A 4 5.31 -17.76 -11.02
CA GLY A 4 5.59 -18.92 -10.16
C GLY A 4 6.08 -18.50 -8.77
N LEU A 5 6.91 -17.45 -8.69
CA LEU A 5 7.31 -16.86 -7.41
C LEU A 5 6.12 -16.27 -6.65
N ALA A 6 5.17 -15.64 -7.36
CA ALA A 6 3.93 -15.16 -6.75
C ALA A 6 3.07 -16.29 -6.15
N VAL A 7 2.99 -17.44 -6.82
CA VAL A 7 2.32 -18.63 -6.27
C VAL A 7 3.02 -19.13 -5.00
N LEU A 8 4.35 -19.25 -5.02
CA LEU A 8 5.10 -19.69 -3.84
C LEU A 8 4.94 -18.70 -2.67
N TRP A 9 4.97 -17.41 -2.95
CA TRP A 9 4.80 -16.36 -1.95
C TRP A 9 3.37 -16.36 -1.36
N SER A 10 2.34 -16.54 -2.18
CA SER A 10 0.96 -16.63 -1.71
C SER A 10 0.72 -17.91 -0.89
N LEU A 11 1.37 -19.03 -1.24
CA LEU A 11 1.35 -20.26 -0.44
C LEU A 11 1.97 -20.02 0.93
N LEU A 12 3.14 -19.37 1.01
CA LEU A 12 3.80 -19.05 2.28
C LEU A 12 2.94 -18.16 3.18
N LYS A 13 2.30 -17.12 2.61
CA LYS A 13 1.36 -16.26 3.36
C LYS A 13 0.15 -17.03 3.86
N THR A 14 -0.40 -17.93 3.04
CA THR A 14 -1.53 -18.78 3.42
C THR A 14 -1.16 -19.75 4.52
N ALA A 15 0.00 -20.41 4.41
CA ALA A 15 0.53 -21.31 5.44
C ALA A 15 0.75 -20.56 6.77
N GLY A 16 1.34 -19.36 6.72
CA GLY A 16 1.51 -18.51 7.90
C GLY A 16 0.17 -18.11 8.54
N TRP A 17 -0.84 -17.78 7.74
CA TRP A 17 -2.19 -17.49 8.23
C TRP A 17 -2.86 -18.73 8.85
N LYS A 18 -2.77 -19.89 8.19
CA LYS A 18 -3.35 -21.14 8.70
C LYS A 18 -2.70 -21.58 10.01
N ARG A 19 -1.38 -21.40 10.14
CA ARG A 19 -0.64 -21.63 11.39
C ARG A 19 -1.16 -20.77 12.54
N ARG A 20 -1.56 -19.51 12.29
CA ARG A 20 -2.14 -18.64 13.33
C ARG A 20 -3.52 -19.07 13.79
N ILE A 21 -4.29 -19.74 12.92
CA ILE A 21 -5.61 -20.29 13.26
C ILE A 21 -5.49 -21.60 14.06
N GLY A 22 -4.35 -22.30 13.97
CA GLY A 22 -4.13 -23.56 14.68
C GLY A 22 -4.93 -24.75 14.14
N SER A 23 -5.61 -24.59 13.00
CA SER A 23 -6.35 -25.68 12.35
C SER A 23 -5.43 -26.49 11.42
N PRO A 24 -5.36 -27.83 11.54
CA PRO A 24 -4.51 -28.67 10.70
C PRO A 24 -5.12 -29.01 9.34
N MET A 25 -6.43 -28.84 9.13
CA MET A 25 -7.14 -29.31 7.93
C MET A 25 -7.21 -28.24 6.84
N ILE A 26 -7.02 -28.62 5.57
CA ILE A 26 -7.16 -27.70 4.44
C ILE A 26 -8.64 -27.61 4.06
N ASP A 27 -9.34 -26.65 4.66
CA ASP A 27 -10.75 -26.39 4.38
C ASP A 27 -10.92 -25.46 3.17
N LEU A 28 -12.15 -25.38 2.61
CA LEU A 28 -12.52 -24.45 1.53
C LEU A 28 -12.13 -22.99 1.86
N GLN A 29 -12.25 -22.59 3.12
CA GLN A 29 -11.83 -21.27 3.59
C GLN A 29 -10.33 -21.01 3.33
N THR A 30 -9.48 -22.03 3.49
CA THR A 30 -8.04 -21.95 3.25
C THR A 30 -7.76 -21.73 1.76
N VAL A 31 -8.50 -22.44 0.90
CA VAL A 31 -8.41 -22.28 -0.56
C VAL A 31 -8.83 -20.87 -0.98
N MET A 32 -9.97 -20.38 -0.46
CA MET A 32 -10.43 -19.02 -0.75
C MET A 32 -9.41 -17.97 -0.28
N LYS A 33 -8.83 -18.13 0.93
CA LYS A 33 -7.80 -17.23 1.45
C LYS A 33 -6.56 -17.23 0.56
N PHE A 34 -6.14 -18.40 0.07
CA PHE A 34 -5.05 -18.52 -0.88
C PHE A 34 -5.33 -17.75 -2.18
N LEU A 35 -6.51 -17.92 -2.78
CA LEU A 35 -6.88 -17.22 -4.01
C LEU A 35 -6.86 -15.70 -3.84
N LEU A 36 -7.36 -15.19 -2.71
CA LEU A 36 -7.34 -13.76 -2.41
C LEU A 36 -5.90 -13.22 -2.24
N PHE A 37 -5.03 -13.95 -1.53
CA PHE A 37 -3.62 -13.57 -1.40
C PHE A 37 -2.87 -13.66 -2.74
N TYR A 38 -3.16 -14.69 -3.53
CA TYR A 38 -2.58 -14.89 -4.84
C TYR A 38 -2.99 -13.78 -5.82
N ALA A 39 -4.25 -13.36 -5.82
CA ALA A 39 -4.70 -12.21 -6.62
C ALA A 39 -3.87 -10.96 -6.34
N GLY A 40 -3.59 -10.67 -5.07
CA GLY A 40 -2.75 -9.54 -4.67
C GLY A 40 -1.29 -9.64 -5.12
N ASP A 41 -0.70 -10.84 -5.05
CA ASP A 41 0.69 -11.06 -5.49
C ASP A 41 0.82 -11.04 -7.00
N LEU A 42 -0.16 -11.62 -7.71
CA LEU A 42 -0.23 -11.59 -9.16
C LEU A 42 -0.39 -10.15 -9.67
N ALA A 43 -1.20 -9.33 -8.99
CA ALA A 43 -1.33 -7.91 -9.29
C ALA A 43 0.02 -7.17 -9.17
N ASN A 44 0.80 -7.46 -8.12
CA ASN A 44 2.14 -6.88 -7.95
C ASN A 44 3.08 -7.30 -9.09
N VAL A 45 3.03 -8.58 -9.51
CA VAL A 45 3.83 -9.07 -10.64
C VAL A 45 3.46 -8.34 -11.93
N PHE A 46 2.17 -8.23 -12.24
CA PHE A 46 1.73 -7.49 -13.43
C PHE A 46 2.17 -6.02 -13.36
N PHE A 47 2.02 -5.37 -12.21
CA PHE A 47 2.49 -4.00 -12.01
C PHE A 47 4.00 -3.85 -12.24
N VAL A 48 4.83 -4.75 -11.71
CA VAL A 48 6.29 -4.71 -11.92
C VAL A 48 6.64 -4.90 -13.39
N ILE A 49 5.96 -5.82 -14.10
CA ILE A 49 6.18 -6.04 -15.53
C ILE A 49 5.75 -4.81 -16.34
N THR A 50 4.58 -4.22 -16.06
CA THR A 50 4.08 -3.06 -16.80
C THR A 50 4.91 -1.81 -16.54
N VAL A 51 5.39 -1.60 -15.31
CA VAL A 51 6.33 -0.51 -14.98
C VAL A 51 7.67 -0.73 -15.67
N GLY A 52 8.24 -1.94 -15.59
CA GLY A 52 9.53 -2.24 -16.23
C GLY A 52 9.49 -2.06 -17.75
N THR A 53 8.41 -2.50 -18.39
CA THR A 53 8.17 -2.25 -19.82
C THR A 53 7.96 -0.76 -20.10
N GLY A 54 7.11 -0.06 -19.35
CA GLY A 54 6.94 1.40 -19.49
C GLY A 54 8.26 2.17 -19.41
N ILE A 55 9.13 1.82 -18.46
CA ILE A 55 10.49 2.39 -18.32
C ILE A 55 11.38 2.04 -19.51
N TYR A 56 11.37 0.78 -19.97
CA TYR A 56 12.12 0.35 -21.14
C TYR A 56 11.77 1.21 -22.36
N TRP A 57 10.49 1.34 -22.71
CA TRP A 57 10.09 2.16 -23.84
C TRP A 57 10.42 3.63 -23.61
N LEU A 58 10.23 4.16 -22.40
CA LEU A 58 10.58 5.55 -22.09
C LEU A 58 12.07 5.83 -22.34
N ILE A 59 12.97 5.00 -21.82
CA ILE A 59 14.42 5.21 -21.95
C ILE A 59 14.86 4.96 -23.40
N PHE A 60 14.59 3.78 -23.97
CA PHE A 60 15.14 3.42 -25.27
C PHE A 60 14.52 4.20 -26.43
N PHE A 61 13.25 4.59 -26.34
CA PHE A 61 12.61 5.40 -27.38
C PHE A 61 12.99 6.89 -27.29
N LYS A 62 13.12 7.46 -26.09
CA LYS A 62 13.43 8.91 -25.95
C LYS A 62 14.93 9.22 -25.92
N ALA A 63 15.77 8.30 -25.46
CA ALA A 63 17.22 8.48 -25.42
C ALA A 63 17.94 8.04 -26.71
N GLN A 64 17.21 7.63 -27.76
CA GLN A 64 17.83 7.16 -28.99
C GLN A 64 18.52 8.29 -29.77
N GLN A 65 19.77 8.06 -30.18
CA GLN A 65 20.50 8.92 -31.13
C GLN A 65 20.34 8.41 -32.57
N PHE A 66 20.17 7.10 -32.73
CA PHE A 66 19.89 6.41 -34.00
C PHE A 66 18.65 5.53 -33.83
N VAL A 67 17.86 5.39 -34.89
CA VAL A 67 16.60 4.62 -34.86
C VAL A 67 16.91 3.15 -34.60
N SER A 68 16.64 2.72 -33.37
CA SER A 68 16.92 1.35 -32.90
C SER A 68 15.68 0.68 -32.33
N VAL A 69 14.78 1.44 -31.70
CA VAL A 69 13.55 0.94 -31.09
C VAL A 69 12.37 1.76 -31.57
N LEU A 70 11.34 1.06 -32.08
CA LEU A 70 10.08 1.65 -32.46
C LEU A 70 9.05 1.52 -31.33
N LEU A 71 8.08 2.42 -31.32
CA LEU A 71 6.91 2.28 -30.46
C LEU A 71 6.12 1.02 -30.82
N PRO A 72 5.47 0.40 -29.83
CA PRO A 72 4.74 -0.85 -30.05
C PRO A 72 3.53 -0.62 -30.94
N GLN A 73 3.14 -1.67 -31.67
CA GLN A 73 1.95 -1.63 -32.51
C GLN A 73 0.69 -1.50 -31.65
N PRO A 74 -0.43 -0.97 -32.19
CA PRO A 74 -1.68 -0.82 -31.45
C PRO A 74 -2.17 -2.11 -30.79
N SER A 75 -2.02 -3.26 -31.46
CA SER A 75 -2.38 -4.58 -30.91
C SER A 75 -1.54 -5.01 -29.71
N GLN A 76 -0.29 -4.53 -29.60
CA GLN A 76 0.57 -4.76 -28.44
C GLN A 76 0.24 -3.78 -27.31
N GLU A 77 -0.11 -2.54 -27.65
CA GLU A 77 -0.57 -1.53 -26.69
C GLU A 77 -1.88 -1.95 -26.00
N ASP A 78 -2.83 -2.53 -26.73
CA ASP A 78 -4.09 -3.03 -26.14
C ASP A 78 -3.86 -4.19 -25.16
N LYS A 79 -2.90 -5.07 -25.45
CA LYS A 79 -2.48 -6.13 -24.51
C LYS A 79 -1.86 -5.52 -23.25
N PHE A 80 -1.00 -4.52 -23.41
CA PHE A 80 -0.39 -3.81 -22.29
C PHE A 80 -1.45 -3.16 -21.38
N ILE A 81 -2.42 -2.46 -21.96
CA ILE A 81 -3.53 -1.84 -21.22
C ILE A 81 -4.34 -2.89 -20.47
N SER A 82 -4.60 -4.03 -21.11
CA SER A 82 -5.29 -5.16 -20.47
C SER A 82 -4.53 -5.66 -19.23
N TYR A 83 -3.20 -5.79 -19.29
CA TYR A 83 -2.39 -6.16 -18.12
C TYR A 83 -2.46 -5.13 -16.99
N VAL A 84 -2.40 -3.83 -17.32
CA VAL A 84 -2.56 -2.75 -16.33
C VAL A 84 -3.94 -2.81 -15.68
N GLY A 85 -4.99 -3.01 -16.48
CA GLY A 85 -6.37 -3.17 -15.99
C GLY A 85 -6.53 -4.39 -15.08
N CYS A 86 -5.99 -5.55 -15.48
CA CYS A 86 -5.99 -6.75 -14.64
C CYS A 86 -5.23 -6.52 -13.32
N ALA A 87 -4.06 -5.87 -13.36
CA ALA A 87 -3.31 -5.53 -12.16
C ALA A 87 -4.14 -4.68 -11.20
N PHE A 88 -4.83 -3.66 -11.71
CA PHE A 88 -5.70 -2.81 -10.91
C PHE A 88 -6.86 -3.58 -10.26
N VAL A 89 -7.61 -4.36 -11.04
CA VAL A 89 -8.77 -5.12 -10.54
C VAL A 89 -8.35 -6.14 -9.48
N LEU A 90 -7.28 -6.90 -9.72
CA LEU A 90 -6.77 -7.87 -8.77
C LEU A 90 -6.25 -7.20 -7.49
N LYS A 91 -5.61 -6.02 -7.61
CA LYS A 91 -5.15 -5.26 -6.45
C LYS A 91 -6.30 -4.69 -5.64
N ALA A 92 -7.35 -4.19 -6.30
CA ALA A 92 -8.56 -3.70 -5.67
C ALA A 92 -9.28 -4.81 -4.89
N LEU A 93 -9.40 -6.00 -5.46
CA LEU A 93 -9.95 -7.18 -4.79
C LEU A 93 -9.12 -7.57 -3.55
N HIS A 94 -7.78 -7.57 -3.66
CA HIS A 94 -6.91 -7.82 -2.51
C HIS A 94 -7.03 -6.73 -1.43
N PHE A 95 -7.15 -5.46 -1.81
CA PHE A 95 -7.38 -4.35 -0.90
C PHE A 95 -8.72 -4.49 -0.16
N LEU A 96 -9.79 -4.83 -0.86
CA LEU A 96 -11.10 -5.08 -0.26
C LEU A 96 -11.03 -6.22 0.76
N HIS A 97 -10.34 -7.31 0.41
CA HIS A 97 -10.12 -8.41 1.33
C HIS A 97 -9.33 -7.98 2.58
N LEU A 98 -8.32 -7.13 2.44
CA LEU A 98 -7.60 -6.56 3.57
C LEU A 98 -8.51 -5.69 4.44
N LEU A 99 -9.33 -4.84 3.83
CA LEU A 99 -10.27 -3.96 4.53
C LEU A 99 -11.30 -4.79 5.32
N VAL A 100 -11.95 -5.77 4.69
CA VAL A 100 -12.89 -6.67 5.39
C VAL A 100 -12.17 -7.38 6.53
N SER A 101 -10.97 -7.89 6.29
CA SER A 101 -10.19 -8.53 7.35
C SER A 101 -9.86 -7.59 8.50
N GLN A 102 -9.60 -6.30 8.26
CA GLN A 102 -9.36 -5.31 9.30
C GLN A 102 -10.63 -5.01 10.11
N LEU A 103 -11.79 -4.94 9.45
CA LEU A 103 -13.07 -4.65 10.08
C LEU A 103 -13.64 -5.83 10.90
N THR A 104 -13.22 -7.07 10.61
CA THR A 104 -13.73 -8.28 11.28
C THR A 104 -12.77 -8.86 12.33
N ILE A 105 -11.65 -8.19 12.64
CA ILE A 105 -10.72 -8.70 13.66
C ILE A 105 -11.27 -8.37 15.04
N ASP A 106 -11.48 -9.41 15.85
CA ASP A 106 -11.77 -9.29 17.27
C ASP A 106 -10.44 -9.16 18.03
N ILE A 107 -10.35 -8.12 18.86
CA ILE A 107 -9.16 -7.82 19.67
C ILE A 107 -9.54 -7.91 21.14
N PHE A 108 -8.73 -8.65 21.90
CA PHE A 108 -8.86 -8.75 23.34
C PHE A 108 -7.65 -8.12 24.02
N PHE A 109 -7.88 -7.04 24.77
CA PHE A 109 -6.84 -6.39 25.56
C PHE A 109 -6.81 -6.99 26.98
N ILE A 110 -5.62 -7.36 27.43
CA ILE A 110 -5.40 -7.85 28.79
C ILE A 110 -4.66 -6.76 29.57
N ASP A 111 -5.33 -6.23 30.60
CA ASP A 111 -4.71 -5.34 31.57
C ASP A 111 -4.29 -6.12 32.81
N TRP A 112 -2.99 -6.12 33.11
CA TRP A 112 -2.41 -6.81 34.26
C TRP A 112 -2.29 -5.91 35.51
N GLU A 113 -2.81 -4.67 35.48
CA GLU A 113 -2.77 -3.81 36.65
C GLU A 113 -3.68 -4.35 37.77
N ARG A 114 -3.11 -4.48 38.97
CA ARG A 114 -3.87 -4.89 40.15
C ARG A 114 -4.69 -3.71 40.68
N PRO A 115 -5.92 -3.96 41.16
CA PRO A 115 -6.72 -2.92 41.79
C PRO A 115 -5.97 -2.30 42.98
N LYS A 116 -5.67 -1.01 42.89
CA LYS A 116 -5.02 -0.24 43.97
C LYS A 116 -6.09 0.42 44.80
N GLY A 117 -6.26 -0.06 46.03
CA GLY A 117 -7.19 0.51 47.01
C GLY A 117 -8.29 -0.45 47.44
N LYS A 118 -8.82 -0.21 48.64
CA LYS A 118 -9.95 -0.92 49.23
C LYS A 118 -11.11 0.05 49.34
N VAL A 119 -12.23 -0.25 48.69
CA VAL A 119 -13.49 0.47 48.90
C VAL A 119 -14.26 -0.28 49.97
N LEU A 120 -14.68 0.42 51.01
CA LEU A 120 -15.57 -0.14 52.02
C LEU A 120 -16.98 -0.12 51.42
N LYS A 121 -17.50 -1.28 51.00
CA LYS A 121 -18.90 -1.42 50.66
C LYS A 121 -19.64 -1.86 51.92
N ALA A 122 -20.57 -1.03 52.39
CA ALA A 122 -21.58 -1.48 53.34
C ALA A 122 -22.52 -2.42 52.56
N VAL A 123 -22.49 -3.71 52.91
CA VAL A 123 -23.49 -4.66 52.42
C VAL A 123 -24.69 -4.54 53.35
N GLU A 124 -25.84 -4.13 52.82
CA GLU A 124 -27.09 -4.17 53.58
C GLU A 124 -27.39 -5.63 53.97
N GLY A 125 -27.26 -5.96 55.25
CA GLY A 125 -27.69 -7.25 55.81
C GLY A 125 -26.71 -8.00 56.72
N GLU A 126 -25.43 -7.62 56.76
CA GLU A 126 -24.46 -8.21 57.72
C GLU A 126 -23.62 -7.11 58.37
N ASN A 127 -23.51 -7.13 59.70
CA ASN A 127 -22.67 -6.22 60.52
C ASN A 127 -21.16 -6.49 60.33
N GLY A 128 -20.69 -6.53 59.09
CA GLY A 128 -19.30 -6.76 58.73
C GLY A 128 -18.89 -5.91 57.53
N ILE A 129 -18.04 -4.91 57.75
CA ILE A 129 -17.44 -4.11 56.68
C ILE A 129 -16.48 -5.01 55.91
N ARG A 130 -16.90 -5.55 54.77
CA ARG A 130 -16.00 -6.28 53.87
C ARG A 130 -15.28 -5.27 52.98
N SER A 131 -13.96 -5.21 53.09
CA SER A 131 -13.14 -4.40 52.18
C SER A 131 -13.10 -5.06 50.81
N VAL A 132 -13.76 -4.49 49.82
CA VAL A 132 -13.69 -4.96 48.43
C VAL A 132 -12.63 -4.14 47.71
N SER A 133 -11.76 -4.77 46.93
CA SER A 133 -10.76 -4.05 46.14
C SER A 133 -11.45 -3.09 45.17
N ALA A 134 -10.95 -1.85 45.04
CA ALA A 134 -11.47 -0.86 44.11
C ALA A 134 -11.40 -1.38 42.66
N PRO A 135 -12.45 -1.27 41.84
CA PRO A 135 -12.39 -1.72 40.46
C PRO A 135 -11.36 -0.90 39.66
N VAL A 136 -10.61 -1.56 38.77
CA VAL A 136 -9.69 -0.90 37.84
C VAL A 136 -10.49 -0.11 36.80
N SER A 137 -10.01 1.09 36.45
CA SER A 137 -10.67 1.98 35.50
C SER A 137 -10.64 1.41 34.08
N ILE A 138 -11.82 1.22 33.47
CA ILE A 138 -11.97 0.76 32.08
C ILE A 138 -11.37 1.74 31.05
N TRP A 139 -11.21 3.02 31.43
CA TRP A 139 -10.68 4.06 30.56
C TRP A 139 -9.26 3.76 30.05
N ARG A 140 -8.42 3.07 30.85
CA ARG A 140 -7.07 2.67 30.43
C ARG A 140 -7.10 1.75 29.22
N THR A 141 -8.00 0.77 29.23
CA THR A 141 -8.22 -0.14 28.09
C THR A 141 -8.78 0.62 26.88
N TYR A 142 -9.68 1.58 27.11
CA TYR A 142 -10.25 2.39 26.03
C TYR A 142 -9.21 3.28 25.34
N PHE A 143 -8.30 3.90 26.11
CA PHE A 143 -7.20 4.69 25.53
C PHE A 143 -6.29 3.83 24.66
N ILE A 144 -5.90 2.64 25.14
CA ILE A 144 -5.07 1.72 24.35
C ILE A 144 -5.81 1.28 23.08
N ALA A 145 -7.11 1.02 23.17
CA ALA A 145 -7.92 0.67 22.00
C ALA A 145 -7.99 1.83 20.98
N ASN A 146 -8.08 3.08 21.45
CA ASN A 146 -8.04 4.26 20.59
C ASN A 146 -6.70 4.39 19.87
N GLU A 147 -5.58 4.33 20.61
CA GLU A 147 -4.23 4.39 20.03
C GLU A 147 -4.00 3.26 19.01
N TRP A 148 -4.46 2.05 19.32
CA TRP A 148 -4.40 0.93 18.39
C TRP A 148 -5.16 1.22 17.08
N ASN A 149 -6.35 1.82 17.17
CA ASN A 149 -7.15 2.20 16.01
C ASN A 149 -6.44 3.28 15.17
N GLU A 150 -5.83 4.27 15.82
CA GLU A 150 -5.05 5.30 15.13
C GLU A 150 -3.90 4.70 14.33
N ILE A 151 -3.16 3.75 14.92
CA ILE A 151 -1.99 3.10 14.30
C ILE A 151 -2.35 2.36 13.00
N GLN A 152 -3.55 1.79 12.90
CA GLN A 152 -3.98 1.07 11.69
C GLN A 152 -4.04 1.95 10.44
N THR A 153 -4.19 3.26 10.62
CA THR A 153 -4.35 4.21 9.51
C THR A 153 -3.11 5.06 9.26
N ILE A 154 -2.05 4.91 10.07
CA ILE A 154 -0.79 5.63 9.89
C ILE A 154 -0.16 5.25 8.55
N ARG A 155 0.27 6.26 7.80
CA ARG A 155 0.93 6.11 6.50
C ARG A 155 2.21 6.92 6.48
N LYS A 156 3.24 6.37 5.83
CA LYS A 156 4.50 7.08 5.57
C LYS A 156 4.41 8.07 4.40
N ILE A 157 3.32 8.05 3.64
CA ILE A 157 3.13 8.86 2.43
C ILE A 157 1.91 9.74 2.64
N ASN A 158 2.05 11.04 2.39
CA ASN A 158 0.93 11.97 2.38
C ASN A 158 0.28 11.95 0.98
N PRO A 159 -0.96 11.44 0.84
CA PRO A 159 -1.60 11.27 -0.46
C PRO A 159 -1.86 12.60 -1.18
N LEU A 160 -2.15 13.68 -0.45
CA LEU A 160 -2.41 14.99 -1.03
C LEU A 160 -1.12 15.57 -1.63
N PHE A 161 -0.04 15.54 -0.86
CA PHE A 161 1.27 16.00 -1.34
C PHE A 161 1.76 15.14 -2.51
N GLN A 162 1.56 13.82 -2.45
CA GLN A 162 1.91 12.90 -3.53
C GLN A 162 1.24 13.29 -4.87
N VAL A 163 -0.07 13.52 -4.88
CA VAL A 163 -0.81 13.88 -6.10
C VAL A 163 -0.38 15.26 -6.60
N LEU A 164 -0.28 16.25 -5.72
CA LEU A 164 0.12 17.61 -6.10
C LEU A 164 1.54 17.65 -6.68
N ALA A 165 2.48 16.94 -6.06
CA ALA A 165 3.85 16.86 -6.55
C ALA A 165 3.93 16.18 -7.93
N VAL A 166 3.20 15.07 -8.13
CA VAL A 166 3.16 14.39 -9.43
C VAL A 166 2.57 15.30 -10.52
N LEU A 167 1.47 16.00 -10.23
CA LEU A 167 0.86 16.95 -11.18
C LEU A 167 1.78 18.13 -11.47
N PHE A 168 2.49 18.64 -10.48
CA PHE A 168 3.47 19.70 -10.65
C PHE A 168 4.58 19.29 -11.64
N PHE A 169 5.20 18.12 -11.45
CA PHE A 169 6.24 17.65 -12.37
C PHE A 169 5.70 17.31 -13.77
N LEU A 170 4.50 16.74 -13.86
CA LEU A 170 3.90 16.42 -15.16
C LEU A 170 3.54 17.68 -15.95
N GLU A 171 2.77 18.59 -15.36
CA GLU A 171 2.16 19.71 -16.09
C GLU A 171 2.95 21.02 -16.00
N VAL A 172 3.49 21.36 -14.82
CA VAL A 172 4.20 22.64 -14.63
C VAL A 172 5.63 22.56 -15.16
N VAL A 173 6.34 21.48 -14.85
CA VAL A 173 7.70 21.25 -15.37
C VAL A 173 7.67 20.75 -16.82
N GLY A 174 6.55 20.19 -17.28
CA GLY A 174 6.35 19.76 -18.66
C GLY A 174 6.86 18.35 -18.96
N PHE A 175 7.01 17.48 -17.95
CA PHE A 175 7.38 16.07 -18.19
C PHE A 175 6.29 15.31 -18.98
N SER A 176 5.07 15.83 -19.03
CA SER A 176 4.00 15.33 -19.89
C SER A 176 4.40 15.31 -21.38
N ASN A 177 5.28 16.21 -21.82
CA ASN A 177 5.80 16.24 -23.19
C ASN A 177 6.68 15.03 -23.55
N LEU A 178 7.19 14.30 -22.55
CA LEU A 178 7.91 13.03 -22.76
C LEU A 178 6.96 11.87 -23.07
N ALA A 179 5.64 12.05 -22.95
CA ALA A 179 4.66 11.03 -23.31
C ALA A 179 4.27 11.05 -24.81
N LEU A 180 4.73 12.04 -25.57
CA LEU A 180 4.43 12.19 -26.99
C LEU A 180 5.14 11.12 -27.82
N MET A 181 4.53 10.73 -28.94
CA MET A 181 5.04 9.70 -29.88
C MET A 181 6.26 10.14 -30.70
N ASP A 182 6.87 11.27 -30.38
CA ASP A 182 8.06 11.77 -31.06
C ASP A 182 9.36 11.32 -30.36
N SER A 183 10.49 11.32 -31.06
CA SER A 183 11.76 10.88 -30.47
C SER A 183 12.41 11.94 -29.58
N SER A 184 11.94 13.18 -29.59
CA SER A 184 12.64 14.25 -28.87
C SER A 184 12.36 14.24 -27.37
N SER A 185 13.41 14.55 -26.62
CA SER A 185 13.43 14.57 -25.14
C SER A 185 13.25 15.98 -24.55
N GLY A 186 12.83 16.96 -25.37
CA GLY A 186 12.62 18.33 -24.94
C GLY A 186 11.42 18.48 -24.02
N LEU A 187 11.62 19.15 -22.88
CA LEU A 187 10.57 19.47 -21.90
C LEU A 187 9.70 20.65 -22.33
N THR A 188 10.25 21.57 -23.10
CA THR A 188 9.54 22.71 -23.69
C THR A 188 9.35 22.49 -25.18
N ARG A 189 8.22 22.95 -25.71
CA ARG A 189 7.87 22.82 -27.13
C ARG A 189 7.53 24.16 -27.73
N ASN A 190 8.00 24.34 -28.96
CA ASN A 190 7.63 25.51 -29.74
C ASN A 190 6.19 25.32 -30.21
N PRO A 191 5.29 26.30 -29.99
CA PRO A 191 3.87 26.18 -30.35
C PRO A 191 3.65 26.06 -31.86
N GLU A 192 4.63 26.47 -32.68
CA GLU A 192 4.57 26.34 -34.14
C GLU A 192 5.06 24.98 -34.65
N SER A 193 5.66 24.16 -33.79
CA SER A 193 6.13 22.82 -34.17
C SER A 193 5.00 21.80 -34.12
N TYR A 194 5.06 20.80 -34.98
CA TYR A 194 4.10 19.69 -35.00
C TYR A 194 4.09 18.96 -33.65
N ILE A 195 2.88 18.77 -33.08
CA ILE A 195 2.67 18.04 -31.84
C ILE A 195 2.14 16.64 -32.19
N ALA A 196 2.97 15.62 -31.95
CA ALA A 196 2.57 14.24 -32.13
C ALA A 196 1.47 13.84 -31.12
N PRO A 197 0.63 12.83 -31.42
CA PRO A 197 -0.31 12.30 -30.45
C PRO A 197 0.44 11.61 -29.28
N TRP A 198 -0.29 11.38 -28.19
CA TRP A 198 0.24 10.78 -26.97
C TRP A 198 0.29 9.26 -27.07
N SER A 199 1.38 8.64 -26.65
CA SER A 199 1.44 7.18 -26.47
C SER A 199 0.95 6.81 -25.07
N ARG A 200 0.07 5.80 -24.97
CA ARG A 200 -0.47 5.39 -23.65
C ARG A 200 0.61 4.71 -22.83
N ILE A 201 1.53 3.99 -23.46
CA ILE A 201 2.66 3.32 -22.79
C ILE A 201 3.67 4.33 -22.26
N LEU A 202 4.08 5.33 -23.05
CA LEU A 202 4.99 6.37 -22.57
C LEU A 202 4.34 7.21 -21.47
N ARG A 203 3.06 7.56 -21.62
CA ARG A 203 2.29 8.28 -20.60
C ARG A 203 2.22 7.49 -19.29
N TYR A 204 1.96 6.19 -19.36
CA TYR A 204 1.98 5.32 -18.19
C TYR A 204 3.38 5.25 -17.59
N GLY A 205 4.43 5.09 -18.41
CA GLY A 205 5.82 5.03 -17.98
C GLY A 205 6.26 6.27 -17.20
N ILE A 206 6.08 7.47 -17.76
CA ILE A 206 6.49 8.71 -17.08
C ILE A 206 5.70 8.95 -15.80
N SER A 207 4.39 8.69 -15.83
CA SER A 207 3.51 8.91 -14.68
C SER A 207 3.86 7.95 -13.53
N THR A 208 4.11 6.67 -13.85
CA THR A 208 4.46 5.67 -12.83
C THR A 208 5.86 5.88 -12.27
N VAL A 209 6.84 6.26 -13.09
CA VAL A 209 8.20 6.60 -12.62
C VAL A 209 8.16 7.79 -11.67
N LEU A 210 7.49 8.88 -12.05
CA LEU A 210 7.34 10.05 -11.18
C LEU A 210 6.63 9.70 -9.88
N TRP A 211 5.53 8.94 -9.95
CA TRP A 211 4.81 8.51 -8.77
C TRP A 211 5.70 7.70 -7.82
N LEU A 212 6.46 6.72 -8.34
CA LEU A 212 7.35 5.89 -7.53
C LEU A 212 8.52 6.68 -6.96
N LEU A 213 9.15 7.57 -7.74
CA LEU A 213 10.27 8.39 -7.27
C LEU A 213 9.86 9.31 -6.11
N ILE A 214 8.73 10.02 -6.26
CA ILE A 214 8.22 10.90 -5.21
C ILE A 214 7.83 10.08 -3.97
N ALA A 215 7.21 8.91 -4.16
CA ALA A 215 6.86 8.03 -3.05
C ALA A 215 8.11 7.53 -2.29
N VAL A 216 9.17 7.14 -3.00
CA VAL A 216 10.43 6.70 -2.38
C VAL A 216 11.08 7.86 -1.61
N ILE A 217 11.11 9.07 -2.18
CA ILE A 217 11.64 10.26 -1.49
C ILE A 217 10.87 10.53 -0.20
N GLN A 218 9.52 10.47 -0.24
CA GLN A 218 8.71 10.63 0.96
C GLN A 218 9.01 9.55 2.00
N VAL A 219 9.07 8.27 1.61
CA VAL A 219 9.37 7.18 2.53
C VAL A 219 10.75 7.35 3.17
N ILE A 220 11.77 7.74 2.39
CA ILE A 220 13.12 8.01 2.92
C ILE A 220 13.07 9.16 3.91
N TYR A 221 12.42 10.27 3.57
CA TYR A 221 12.28 11.42 4.46
C TYR A 221 11.60 11.04 5.77
N PHE A 222 10.45 10.38 5.71
CA PHE A 222 9.71 10.01 6.92
C PHE A 222 10.44 8.98 7.76
N SER A 223 11.07 7.97 7.15
CA SER A 223 11.76 6.92 7.93
C SER A 223 13.14 7.32 8.45
N VAL A 224 13.90 8.14 7.72
CA VAL A 224 15.26 8.52 8.15
C VAL A 224 15.25 9.78 9.02
N ILE A 225 14.37 10.73 8.71
CA ILE A 225 14.36 12.04 9.37
C ILE A 225 13.21 12.12 10.37
N TYR A 226 11.96 12.00 9.92
CA TYR A 226 10.80 12.26 10.78
C TYR A 226 10.70 11.27 11.94
N GLU A 227 10.72 9.96 11.67
CA GLU A 227 10.64 8.91 12.68
C GLU A 227 11.81 8.96 13.66
N ARG A 228 12.99 9.37 13.20
CA ARG A 228 14.21 9.38 14.03
C ARG A 228 14.34 10.62 14.92
N PHE A 229 13.91 11.78 14.44
CA PHE A 229 14.16 13.05 15.11
C PHE A 229 12.91 13.71 15.70
N ILE A 230 11.71 13.36 15.24
CA ILE A 230 10.47 14.02 15.65
C ILE A 230 9.59 13.04 16.44
N GLU A 231 9.08 11.98 15.80
CA GLU A 231 8.08 11.12 16.41
C GLU A 231 8.05 9.74 15.75
N ASP A 232 8.17 8.68 16.57
CA ASP A 232 7.94 7.30 16.15
C ASP A 232 6.74 6.75 16.89
N LYS A 233 5.56 6.86 16.26
CA LYS A 233 4.27 6.40 16.82
C LYS A 233 4.26 4.90 17.15
N ILE A 234 5.04 4.08 16.44
CA ILE A 234 5.08 2.64 16.71
C ILE A 234 5.90 2.36 17.97
N ARG A 235 7.02 3.06 18.17
CA ARG A 235 7.80 2.93 19.41
C ARG A 235 7.11 3.52 20.62
N GLN A 236 6.33 4.59 20.44
CA GLN A 236 5.60 5.24 21.53
C GLN A 236 4.41 4.42 22.05
N PHE A 237 3.94 3.45 21.27
CA PHE A 237 2.87 2.53 21.69
C PHE A 237 3.34 1.45 22.70
N VAL A 238 4.66 1.21 22.82
CA VAL A 238 5.26 0.17 23.69
C VAL A 238 5.67 0.73 25.04
#